data_AF-A0A7S4SU85-F1
#
_entry.id   AF-A0A7S4SU85-F1
#
_cell.length_a   1.000
_cell.length_b   1.000
_cell.length_c   1.000
_cell.angle_alpha   90.00
_cell.angle_beta   90.00
_cell.angle_gamma   90.00
#
_symmetry.space_group_name_H-M   'P 1'
#
loop_
_entity.id
_entity.type
_entity.pdbx_description
1 polymer ?
#
loop_
_entity_poly.entity_id
_entity_poly.type
_entity_poly.pdbx_seq_one_letter_code
_entity_poly.pdbx_strand_id
1 'polypeptide(L)'
;MSSSTCDMSSSLMFPSKDELKGAVQGTLLYLSLYFFFFIPFQSLSKFYILKQKRAEARANSKGADDKQEEISLSSVKYYNSQDSLALKGDRTTGNFIEFAILFIPLLWIHAIFVDAAQSFNISVIYTLSRAIYPFVFGKRGLILCSTLPGYMIYFYLIYEIASKFAFA
;
A
#
# COMPACT_ATOMS: atom_id res chain seq x y z
N MET A 1 30.75 42.30 34.97
CA MET A 1 30.25 40.92 34.83
C MET A 1 29.17 40.94 33.77
N SER A 2 29.55 40.61 32.53
CA SER A 2 28.64 40.61 31.38
C SER A 2 27.83 39.31 31.41
N SER A 3 26.52 39.45 31.57
CA SER A 3 25.53 38.39 31.41
C SER A 3 25.55 37.93 29.94
N SER A 4 26.09 36.73 29.70
CA SER A 4 25.90 36.03 28.42
C SER A 4 24.53 35.37 28.44
N THR A 5 23.55 36.05 27.87
CA THR A 5 22.26 35.46 27.52
C THR A 5 22.49 34.44 26.41
N CYS A 6 22.57 33.16 26.79
CA CYS A 6 22.39 32.05 25.86
C CYS A 6 20.98 32.15 25.29
N ASP A 7 20.86 32.61 24.05
CA ASP A 7 19.64 32.47 23.26
C ASP A 7 19.36 30.97 23.07
N MET A 8 18.52 30.42 23.95
CA MET A 8 17.81 29.18 23.70
C MET A 8 16.70 29.46 22.68
N SER A 9 17.09 29.62 21.42
CA SER A 9 16.18 29.42 20.31
C SER A 9 16.57 28.11 19.62
N SER A 10 16.20 26.99 20.23
CA SER A 10 15.98 25.75 19.47
C SER A 10 14.70 25.93 18.65
N SER A 11 14.69 26.94 17.78
CA SER A 11 13.63 27.13 16.80
C SER A 11 13.54 25.83 16.02
N LEU A 12 12.36 25.24 16.01
CA LEU A 12 12.02 24.06 15.25
C LEU A 12 12.27 24.38 13.76
N MET A 13 13.49 24.11 13.31
CA MET A 13 13.91 24.47 11.96
C MET A 13 13.28 23.42 11.05
N PHE A 14 12.23 23.82 10.36
CA PHE A 14 11.57 22.94 9.39
C PHE A 14 12.59 22.49 8.33
N PRO A 15 12.56 21.21 7.92
CA PRO A 15 13.46 20.72 6.90
C PRO A 15 13.31 21.51 5.60
N SER A 16 14.43 21.73 4.92
CA SER A 16 14.46 22.32 3.60
C SER A 16 13.78 21.43 2.56
N LYS A 17 13.46 22.00 1.39
CA LYS A 17 12.87 21.25 0.28
C LYS A 17 13.75 20.08 -0.17
N ASP A 18 15.06 20.26 -0.13
CA ASP A 18 16.03 19.24 -0.54
C ASP A 18 16.08 18.07 0.45
N GLU A 19 15.92 18.35 1.74
CA GLU A 19 15.82 17.32 2.79
C GLU A 19 14.51 16.53 2.67
N LEU A 20 13.39 17.18 2.35
CA LEU A 20 12.09 16.51 2.17
C LEU A 20 11.96 15.71 0.86
N LYS A 21 12.93 15.81 -0.04
CA LYS A 21 12.95 15.07 -1.31
C LYS A 21 12.72 13.57 -1.10
N GLY A 22 13.31 12.99 -0.06
CA GLY A 22 13.17 11.56 0.25
C GLY A 22 11.73 11.14 0.57
N ALA A 23 11.00 11.95 1.34
CA ALA A 23 9.60 11.71 1.67
C ALA A 23 8.68 11.84 0.45
N VAL A 24 8.96 12.83 -0.41
CA VAL A 24 8.24 13.00 -1.70
C VAL A 24 8.48 11.81 -2.61
N GLN A 25 9.74 11.42 -2.82
CA GLN A 25 10.11 10.26 -3.63
C GLN A 25 9.49 8.97 -3.08
N GLY A 26 9.50 8.80 -1.76
CA GLY A 26 8.86 7.66 -1.09
C GLY A 26 7.34 7.61 -1.30
N THR A 27 6.66 8.75 -1.19
CA THR A 27 5.23 8.86 -1.48
C THR A 27 4.94 8.56 -2.95
N LEU A 28 5.73 9.10 -3.88
CA LEU A 28 5.60 8.81 -5.31
C LEU A 28 5.85 7.34 -5.64
N LEU A 29 6.81 6.69 -4.97
CA LEU A 29 7.06 5.26 -5.10
C LEU A 29 5.83 4.44 -4.66
N TYR A 30 5.25 4.78 -3.49
CA TYR A 30 4.02 4.17 -2.99
C TYR A 30 2.87 4.33 -4.01
N LEU A 31 2.62 5.56 -4.46
CA LEU A 31 1.56 5.86 -5.41
C LEU A 31 1.78 5.17 -6.76
N SER A 32 3.03 5.07 -7.21
CA SER A 32 3.36 4.36 -8.44
C SER A 32 3.02 2.89 -8.35
N LEU A 33 3.35 2.22 -7.24
CA LEU A 33 2.96 0.83 -7.03
C LEU A 33 1.43 0.68 -6.97
N TYR A 34 0.73 1.61 -6.33
CA TYR A 34 -0.74 1.57 -6.28
C TYR A 34 -1.39 1.70 -7.67
N PHE A 35 -1.08 2.79 -8.37
CA PHE A 35 -1.75 3.15 -9.62
C PHE A 35 -1.31 2.31 -10.81
N PHE A 36 -0.02 1.96 -10.90
CA PHE A 36 0.50 1.25 -12.06
C PHE A 36 0.55 -0.26 -11.89
N PHE A 37 0.43 -0.78 -10.65
CA PHE A 37 0.50 -2.22 -10.42
C PHE A 37 -0.76 -2.78 -9.76
N PHE A 38 -1.17 -2.28 -8.58
CA PHE A 38 -2.29 -2.89 -7.85
C PHE A 38 -3.67 -2.64 -8.45
N ILE A 39 -3.98 -1.40 -8.87
CA ILE A 39 -5.25 -1.12 -9.55
C ILE A 39 -5.37 -1.91 -10.87
N PRO A 40 -4.33 -1.95 -11.74
CA PRO A 40 -4.35 -2.79 -12.93
C PRO A 40 -4.48 -4.27 -12.58
N PHE A 41 -3.75 -4.78 -11.59
CA PHE A 41 -3.86 -6.18 -11.16
C PHE A 41 -5.28 -6.56 -10.71
N GLN A 42 -5.92 -5.72 -9.90
CA GLN A 42 -7.30 -5.90 -9.46
C GLN A 42 -8.30 -5.85 -10.62
N SER A 43 -8.06 -4.98 -11.60
CA SER A 43 -8.96 -4.83 -12.76
C SER A 43 -8.78 -6.00 -13.74
N LEU A 44 -7.54 -6.33 -14.08
CA LEU A 44 -7.18 -7.39 -15.02
C LEU A 44 -7.57 -8.77 -14.51
N SER A 45 -7.49 -9.03 -13.20
CA SER A 45 -7.97 -10.29 -12.62
C SER A 45 -9.47 -10.52 -12.89
N LYS A 46 -10.28 -9.47 -12.73
CA LYS A 46 -11.73 -9.52 -12.97
C LYS A 46 -12.06 -9.64 -14.45
N PHE A 47 -11.34 -8.92 -15.32
CA PHE A 47 -11.49 -9.06 -16.78
C PHE A 47 -11.10 -10.46 -17.26
N TYR A 48 -10.03 -11.03 -16.73
CA TYR A 48 -9.60 -12.39 -17.03
C TYR A 48 -10.69 -13.41 -16.68
N ILE A 49 -11.24 -13.33 -15.46
CA ILE A 49 -12.30 -14.23 -15.01
C ILE A 49 -13.58 -14.06 -15.84
N LEU A 50 -13.96 -12.81 -16.18
CA LEU A 50 -15.12 -12.58 -17.05
C LEU A 50 -14.93 -13.26 -18.41
N LYS A 51 -13.75 -13.12 -19.01
CA LYS A 51 -13.43 -13.75 -20.29
C LYS A 51 -13.48 -15.28 -20.19
N GLN A 52 -12.96 -15.84 -19.10
CA GLN A 52 -13.00 -17.27 -18.81
C GLN A 52 -14.45 -17.77 -18.69
N LYS A 53 -15.27 -17.18 -17.83
CA LYS A 53 -16.67 -17.60 -17.61
C LYS A 53 -17.51 -17.48 -18.89
N ARG A 54 -17.28 -16.44 -19.70
CA ARG A 54 -17.94 -16.29 -21.02
C ARG A 54 -17.52 -17.37 -22.01
N ALA A 55 -16.26 -17.79 -22.01
CA ALA A 55 -15.78 -18.87 -22.86
C ALA A 55 -16.38 -20.21 -22.44
N GLU A 56 -16.43 -20.50 -21.14
CA GLU A 56 -17.04 -21.70 -20.57
C GLU A 56 -18.55 -21.77 -20.87
N ALA A 57 -19.27 -20.66 -20.68
CA ALA A 57 -20.70 -20.58 -21.03
C ALA A 57 -20.95 -20.86 -22.52
N ARG A 58 -20.14 -20.31 -23.42
CA ARG A 58 -20.22 -20.56 -24.88
C ARG A 58 -19.88 -21.99 -25.27
N ALA A 59 -18.94 -22.63 -24.57
CA ALA A 59 -18.61 -24.03 -24.81
C ALA A 59 -19.77 -24.96 -24.39
N ASN A 60 -20.40 -24.66 -23.25
CA ASN A 60 -21.50 -25.47 -22.71
C ASN A 60 -22.84 -25.26 -23.45
N SER A 61 -23.03 -24.11 -24.12
CA SER A 61 -24.27 -23.79 -24.86
C SER A 61 -24.28 -24.27 -26.32
N LYS A 62 -23.22 -24.92 -26.82
CA LYS A 62 -23.16 -25.46 -28.21
C LYS A 62 -24.10 -26.65 -28.52
N GLY A 63 -25.15 -26.88 -27.73
CA GLY A 63 -26.13 -27.95 -27.95
C GLY A 63 -27.52 -27.71 -27.32
N ALA A 64 -27.77 -26.56 -26.71
CA ALA A 64 -29.05 -26.22 -26.11
C ALA A 64 -29.58 -24.91 -26.70
N ASP A 65 -30.83 -24.90 -27.14
CA ASP A 65 -31.53 -23.80 -27.82
C ASP A 65 -31.92 -22.66 -26.85
N ASP A 66 -31.07 -22.39 -25.86
CA ASP A 66 -31.48 -21.73 -24.62
C ASP A 66 -30.79 -20.38 -24.40
N LYS A 67 -31.58 -19.45 -23.86
CA LYS A 67 -31.21 -18.06 -23.56
C LYS A 67 -29.91 -18.03 -22.75
N GLN A 68 -28.84 -17.53 -23.35
CA GLN A 68 -27.61 -17.22 -22.62
C GLN A 68 -27.93 -16.26 -21.46
N GLU A 69 -27.81 -16.73 -20.22
CA GLU A 69 -27.69 -15.83 -19.08
C GLU A 69 -26.47 -14.94 -19.34
N GLU A 70 -26.74 -13.66 -19.58
CA GLU A 70 -25.71 -12.72 -19.97
C GLU A 70 -24.78 -12.49 -18.79
N ILE A 71 -23.59 -13.10 -18.82
CA ILE A 71 -22.59 -12.90 -17.77
C ILE A 71 -22.17 -11.43 -17.80
N SER A 72 -22.69 -10.67 -16.83
CA SER A 72 -22.47 -9.25 -16.69
C SER A 72 -21.14 -8.96 -15.98
N LEU A 73 -20.55 -7.81 -16.29
CA LEU A 73 -19.38 -7.31 -15.55
C LEU A 73 -19.70 -7.09 -14.06
N SER A 74 -20.94 -6.68 -13.76
CA SER A 74 -21.39 -6.41 -12.39
C SER A 74 -21.36 -7.68 -11.54
N SER A 75 -21.86 -8.81 -12.07
CA SER A 75 -21.86 -10.08 -11.34
C SER A 75 -20.44 -10.55 -11.01
N VAL A 76 -19.52 -10.45 -11.98
CA VAL A 76 -18.10 -10.82 -11.78
C VAL A 76 -17.38 -9.84 -10.84
N LYS A 77 -17.73 -8.55 -10.87
CA LYS A 77 -17.07 -7.52 -10.05
C LYS A 77 -17.47 -7.57 -8.58
N TYR A 78 -18.74 -7.85 -8.29
CA TYR A 78 -19.32 -7.68 -6.95
C TYR A 78 -19.73 -9.00 -6.26
N TYR A 79 -20.01 -10.06 -7.01
CA TYR A 79 -20.59 -11.30 -6.45
C TYR A 79 -19.69 -12.53 -6.62
N ASN A 80 -18.40 -12.32 -6.87
CA ASN A 80 -17.46 -13.38 -7.24
C ASN A 80 -16.46 -13.75 -6.15
N SER A 81 -16.92 -13.82 -4.90
CA SER A 81 -16.08 -14.08 -3.73
C SER A 81 -15.40 -15.46 -3.74
N GLN A 82 -15.87 -16.39 -4.57
CA GLN A 82 -15.28 -17.73 -4.70
C GLN A 82 -14.08 -17.80 -5.65
N ASP A 83 -13.90 -16.81 -6.53
CA ASP A 83 -12.76 -16.82 -7.46
C ASP A 83 -11.50 -16.30 -6.76
N SER A 84 -10.59 -17.22 -6.48
CA SER A 84 -9.34 -16.95 -5.75
C SER A 84 -8.50 -15.82 -6.36
N LEU A 85 -8.50 -15.67 -7.68
CA LEU A 85 -7.76 -14.61 -8.38
C LEU A 85 -8.40 -13.22 -8.23
N ALA A 86 -9.73 -13.12 -8.29
CA ALA A 86 -10.45 -11.88 -8.03
C ALA A 86 -10.27 -11.46 -6.56
N LEU A 87 -10.47 -12.41 -5.64
CA LEU A 87 -10.29 -12.18 -4.21
C LEU A 87 -8.87 -11.71 -3.89
N LYS A 88 -7.86 -12.33 -4.52
CA LYS A 88 -6.46 -11.94 -4.40
C LYS A 88 -6.20 -10.51 -4.87
N GLY A 89 -6.78 -10.11 -6.01
CA GLY A 89 -6.69 -8.73 -6.51
C GLY A 89 -7.33 -7.72 -5.55
N ASP A 90 -8.52 -8.03 -5.05
CA ASP A 90 -9.24 -7.19 -4.09
C ASP A 90 -8.50 -7.07 -2.76
N ARG A 91 -8.00 -8.18 -2.20
CA ARG A 91 -7.24 -8.17 -0.94
C ARG A 91 -5.87 -7.50 -1.09
N THR A 92 -5.20 -7.64 -2.23
CA THR A 92 -3.93 -6.95 -2.47
C THR A 92 -4.12 -5.43 -2.45
N THR A 93 -5.11 -4.93 -3.20
CA THR A 93 -5.38 -3.49 -3.31
C THR A 93 -5.94 -2.94 -2.00
N GLY A 94 -6.89 -3.65 -1.39
CA GLY A 94 -7.48 -3.29 -0.09
C GLY A 94 -6.42 -3.23 1.00
N ASN A 95 -5.58 -4.26 1.13
CA ASN A 95 -4.50 -4.26 2.11
C ASN A 95 -3.55 -3.08 1.92
N PHE A 96 -3.18 -2.76 0.67
CA PHE A 96 -2.25 -1.66 0.43
C PHE A 96 -2.82 -0.30 0.84
N ILE A 97 -4.10 -0.03 0.56
CA ILE A 97 -4.74 1.26 0.88
C ILE A 97 -5.15 1.37 2.35
N GLU A 98 -5.66 0.29 2.95
CA GLU A 98 -6.03 0.23 4.38
C GLU A 98 -4.86 0.69 5.27
N PHE A 99 -3.65 0.24 4.92
CA PHE A 99 -2.43 0.54 5.65
C PHE A 99 -1.81 1.91 5.25
N ALA A 100 -2.13 2.45 4.07
CA ALA A 100 -1.67 3.77 3.63
C ALA A 100 -2.11 4.91 4.57
N ILE A 101 -3.32 4.77 5.11
CA ILE A 101 -3.97 5.74 5.99
C ILE A 101 -3.10 6.03 7.22
N LEU A 102 -2.34 5.03 7.69
CA LEU A 102 -1.38 5.20 8.77
C LEU A 102 0.02 5.53 8.25
N PHE A 103 0.46 4.81 7.22
CA PHE A 103 1.85 4.92 6.75
C PHE A 103 2.21 6.30 6.22
N ILE A 104 1.39 6.86 5.32
CA ILE A 104 1.72 8.14 4.68
C ILE A 104 1.78 9.26 5.73
N PRO A 105 0.78 9.45 6.61
CA PRO A 105 0.87 10.49 7.63
C PRO A 105 2.05 10.29 8.58
N LEU A 106 2.30 9.07 9.06
CA LEU A 106 3.43 8.80 9.97
C LEU A 106 4.78 9.07 9.31
N LEU A 107 4.95 8.68 8.04
CA LEU A 107 6.15 8.98 7.27
C LEU A 107 6.38 10.49 7.17
N TRP A 108 5.33 11.25 6.86
CA TRP A 108 5.44 12.71 6.73
C TRP A 108 5.71 13.40 8.07
N ILE A 109 5.08 12.96 9.15
CA ILE A 109 5.37 13.47 10.50
C ILE A 109 6.83 13.19 10.86
N HIS A 110 7.30 11.95 10.65
CA HIS A 110 8.70 11.61 10.87
C HIS A 110 9.66 12.44 10.01
N ALA A 111 9.34 12.63 8.73
CA ALA A 111 10.17 13.41 7.80
C ALA A 111 10.28 14.88 8.21
N ILE A 112 9.17 15.48 8.66
CA ILE A 112 9.11 16.90 9.00
C ILE A 112 9.77 17.16 10.36
N PHE A 113 9.59 16.25 11.31
CA PHE A 113 9.87 16.56 12.72
C PHE A 113 11.00 15.74 13.36
N VAL A 114 11.37 14.61 12.76
CA VAL A 114 12.36 13.70 13.34
C VAL A 114 13.59 13.60 12.45
N ASP A 115 13.46 13.01 11.27
CA ASP A 115 14.56 12.79 10.34
C ASP A 115 14.04 12.65 8.89
N ALA A 116 14.30 13.68 8.09
CA ALA A 116 13.95 13.72 6.69
C ALA A 116 14.79 12.75 5.84
N ALA A 117 16.06 12.54 6.19
CA ALA A 117 17.03 11.78 5.38
C ALA A 117 16.66 10.28 5.29
N GLN A 118 16.07 9.72 6.34
CA GLN A 118 15.65 8.32 6.36
C GLN A 118 14.36 8.02 5.60
N SER A 119 13.58 9.05 5.27
CA SER A 119 12.21 8.91 4.72
C SER A 119 12.15 8.06 3.44
N PHE A 120 13.15 8.19 2.57
CA PHE A 120 13.20 7.41 1.33
C PHE A 120 13.41 5.91 1.60
N ASN A 121 14.38 5.57 2.44
CA ASN A 121 14.70 4.18 2.76
C ASN A 121 13.54 3.48 3.45
N ILE A 122 12.89 4.16 4.41
CA ILE A 122 11.68 3.67 5.08
C ILE A 122 10.59 3.38 4.03
N SER A 123 10.37 4.29 3.09
CA SER A 123 9.37 4.14 2.04
C SER A 123 9.67 3.00 1.08
N VAL A 124 10.94 2.79 0.73
CA VAL A 124 11.37 1.67 -0.12
C VAL A 124 11.09 0.34 0.57
N ILE A 125 11.55 0.17 1.82
CA ILE A 125 11.35 -1.08 2.57
C ILE A 125 9.86 -1.37 2.74
N TYR A 126 9.08 -0.36 3.14
CA TYR A 126 7.62 -0.49 3.28
C TYR A 126 6.97 -0.91 1.97
N THR A 127 7.21 -0.15 0.89
CA THR A 127 6.52 -0.33 -0.38
C THR A 127 6.90 -1.66 -1.04
N LEU A 128 8.19 -2.02 -1.03
CA LEU A 128 8.65 -3.31 -1.58
C LEU A 128 8.12 -4.50 -0.78
N SER A 129 8.06 -4.41 0.56
CA SER A 129 7.48 -5.49 1.36
C SER A 129 6.01 -5.75 0.98
N ARG A 130 5.24 -4.70 0.70
CA ARG A 130 3.85 -4.81 0.23
C ARG A 130 3.74 -5.28 -1.21
N ALA A 131 4.69 -4.94 -2.08
CA ALA A 131 4.74 -5.44 -3.47
C ALA A 131 4.79 -6.98 -3.53
N ILE A 132 5.30 -7.63 -2.48
CA ILE A 132 5.37 -9.09 -2.37
C ILE A 132 3.99 -9.70 -2.06
N TYR A 133 3.06 -8.95 -1.45
CA TYR A 133 1.76 -9.42 -0.98
C TYR A 133 0.98 -10.28 -2.00
N PRO A 134 0.78 -9.87 -3.26
CA PRO A 134 0.09 -10.72 -4.23
C PRO A 134 0.80 -12.06 -4.44
N PHE A 135 2.11 -12.17 -4.34
CA PHE A 135 2.80 -13.45 -4.58
C PHE A 135 2.64 -14.45 -3.43
N VAL A 136 2.40 -13.95 -2.23
CA VAL A 136 2.30 -14.75 -0.99
C VAL A 136 0.86 -14.89 -0.47
N PHE A 137 -0.09 -14.12 -1.01
CA PHE A 137 -1.50 -14.23 -0.64
C PHE A 137 -2.03 -15.66 -0.86
N GLY A 138 -2.71 -16.22 0.16
CA GLY A 138 -3.21 -17.60 0.17
C GLY A 138 -2.18 -18.65 0.63
N LYS A 139 -0.90 -18.29 0.81
CA LYS A 139 0.13 -19.18 1.35
C LYS A 139 0.29 -18.93 2.85
N ARG A 140 -0.10 -19.91 3.66
CA ARG A 140 0.00 -19.84 5.13
C ARG A 140 1.45 -19.54 5.55
N GLY A 141 1.63 -18.64 6.51
CA GLY A 141 2.96 -18.22 7.01
C GLY A 141 3.69 -17.22 6.11
N LEU A 142 3.76 -17.45 4.79
CA LEU A 142 4.51 -16.57 3.87
C LEU A 142 3.92 -15.15 3.75
N ILE A 143 2.64 -14.96 4.08
CA ILE A 143 2.03 -13.63 4.15
C ILE A 143 2.75 -12.71 5.15
N LEU A 144 3.39 -13.28 6.17
CA LEU A 144 4.17 -12.54 7.16
C LEU A 144 5.37 -11.84 6.53
N CYS A 145 5.98 -12.41 5.48
CA CYS A 145 7.07 -11.77 4.75
C CYS A 145 6.66 -10.43 4.11
N SER A 146 5.38 -10.28 3.75
CA SER A 146 4.84 -9.04 3.17
C SER A 146 4.29 -8.05 4.19
N THR A 147 4.02 -8.51 5.42
CA THR A 147 3.30 -7.72 6.43
C THR A 147 4.17 -7.33 7.63
N LEU A 148 5.04 -8.23 8.10
CA LEU A 148 5.95 -7.96 9.22
C LEU A 148 6.88 -6.76 8.99
N PRO A 149 7.52 -6.58 7.82
CA PRO A 149 8.36 -5.41 7.62
C PRO A 149 7.56 -4.10 7.72
N GLY A 150 6.33 -4.10 7.19
CA GLY A 150 5.42 -2.96 7.33
C GLY A 150 5.04 -2.68 8.79
N TYR A 151 4.81 -3.72 9.60
CA TYR A 151 4.54 -3.54 11.03
C TYR A 151 5.75 -3.00 11.80
N MET A 152 6.95 -3.50 11.51
CA MET A 152 8.18 -2.98 12.11
C MET A 152 8.37 -1.49 11.79
N ILE A 153 8.06 -1.08 10.56
CA ILE A 153 8.11 0.33 10.16
C ILE A 153 7.12 1.18 10.94
N TYR A 154 5.89 0.70 11.19
CA TYR A 154 4.95 1.45 12.03
C TYR A 154 5.47 1.63 13.45
N PHE A 155 5.95 0.55 14.07
CA PHE A 155 6.51 0.63 15.42
C PHE A 155 7.70 1.58 15.46
N TYR A 156 8.59 1.51 14.47
CA TYR A 156 9.72 2.41 14.34
C TYR A 156 9.27 3.89 14.22
N LEU A 157 8.39 4.22 13.27
CA LEU A 157 7.91 5.59 13.08
C LEU A 157 7.23 6.14 14.32
N ILE A 158 6.35 5.35 14.96
CA ILE A 158 5.66 5.76 16.19
C ILE A 158 6.65 5.96 17.32
N TYR A 159 7.62 5.06 17.48
CA TYR A 159 8.64 5.14 18.53
C TYR A 159 9.52 6.38 18.37
N GLU A 160 10.01 6.66 17.16
CA GLU A 160 10.84 7.83 16.86
C GLU A 160 10.09 9.14 17.11
N ILE A 161 8.83 9.22 16.64
CA ILE A 161 7.97 10.40 16.88
C ILE A 161 7.69 10.56 18.38
N ALA A 162 7.34 9.48 19.09
CA ALA A 162 7.09 9.54 20.53
C ALA A 162 8.35 9.93 21.31
N SER A 163 9.51 9.41 20.94
CA SER A 163 10.80 9.74 21.55
C SER A 163 11.15 11.22 21.38
N LYS A 164 10.80 11.80 20.23
CA LYS A 164 11.05 13.22 19.93
C LYS A 164 10.12 14.18 20.67
N PHE A 165 8.87 13.80 20.93
CA PHE A 165 7.83 14.72 21.42
C PHE A 165 7.25 14.41 22.79
N ALA A 166 7.25 13.15 23.22
CA ALA A 166 6.63 12.71 24.47
C ALA A 166 7.66 12.46 25.59
N PHE A 167 8.90 12.11 25.22
CA PHE A 167 9.95 11.73 26.17
C PHE A 167 11.19 12.64 26.13
N ALA A 168 11.19 13.65 25.26
CA ALA A 168 12.27 14.64 25.12
C ALA A 168 12.00 15.91 25.95
#